data_AF-I9TBT2-F1
#
_entry.id   AF-I9TBT2-F1
#
_cell.length_a   1.000
_cell.length_b   1.000
_cell.length_c   1.000
_cell.angle_alpha   90.00
_cell.angle_beta   90.00
_cell.angle_gamma   90.00
#
_symmetry.space_group_name_H-M   'P 1'
#
loop_
_entity.id
_entity.type
_entity.pdbx_description
1 polymer ?
#
loop_
_entity_poly.entity_id
_entity_poly.type
_entity_poly.pdbx_seq_one_letter_code
_entity_poly.pdbx_strand_id
1 'polypeptide(L)'
;MAYVVRSGTTGNNEIVYYARGDGEVYAKGSFLTASDGSYKDNIANISNGLDKIKGIRGVTYTLKNQDNALLTQNDVERNISLDTNSISKSSVSAEIINTIKAERSRKKAGFIAQELEKVFPEAVYTLPNGKKAIAYLEIIPLLVEAIKEQQNEIDELKQAKTVQTRSVIGEDEDKQSDMNSLMDGRLKAELYSNIPNPFKEQTTISFFIPETAYGASIHIYNLQGKQIKQINIGERGNGSVIINGYELTPGMYMYTLIVDGKEIDTKKMILTE
;
A
#
# COMPACT_ATOMS: atom_id res chain seq x y z
N MET A 1 -27.34 -24.27 -13.12
CA MET A 1 -26.57 -23.59 -12.08
C MET A 1 -27.51 -23.11 -11.01
N ALA A 2 -27.55 -23.79 -9.87
CA ALA A 2 -28.29 -23.31 -8.71
C ALA A 2 -27.47 -22.22 -7.99
N TYR A 3 -28.13 -21.15 -7.58
CA TYR A 3 -27.60 -20.18 -6.63
C TYR A 3 -28.12 -20.56 -5.25
N VAL A 4 -27.24 -20.68 -4.27
CA VAL A 4 -27.64 -20.59 -2.86
C VAL A 4 -27.71 -19.11 -2.55
N VAL A 5 -28.93 -18.57 -2.55
CA VAL A 5 -29.21 -17.21 -2.12
C VAL A 5 -29.51 -17.26 -0.63
N ARG A 6 -28.66 -16.63 0.18
CA ARG A 6 -29.03 -16.31 1.56
C ARG A 6 -29.37 -14.84 1.57
N SER A 7 -30.66 -14.53 1.46
CA SER A 7 -31.20 -13.18 1.59
C SER A 7 -31.74 -12.98 3.00
N GLY A 8 -31.52 -11.79 3.54
CA GLY A 8 -32.11 -11.33 4.78
C GLY A 8 -32.47 -9.86 4.65
N THR A 9 -33.54 -9.42 5.30
CA THR A 9 -33.91 -8.01 5.34
C THR A 9 -33.49 -7.40 6.67
N THR A 10 -32.88 -6.22 6.62
CA THR A 10 -32.69 -5.37 7.81
C THR A 10 -33.37 -4.04 7.51
N GLY A 11 -34.62 -3.88 7.96
CA GLY A 11 -35.49 -2.78 7.54
C GLY A 11 -35.87 -2.90 6.05
N ASN A 12 -35.75 -1.80 5.28
CA ASN A 12 -36.01 -1.77 3.83
C ASN A 12 -34.83 -2.26 2.96
N ASN A 13 -33.70 -2.62 3.57
CA ASN A 13 -32.53 -3.06 2.82
C ASN A 13 -32.46 -4.58 2.74
N GLU A 14 -32.38 -5.08 1.51
CA GLU A 14 -32.09 -6.48 1.22
C GLU A 14 -30.58 -6.73 1.31
N ILE A 15 -30.18 -7.62 2.20
CA ILE A 15 -28.81 -8.16 2.25
C ILE A 15 -28.84 -9.46 1.46
N VAL A 16 -28.19 -9.47 0.30
CA VAL A 16 -28.13 -10.67 -0.54
C VAL A 16 -26.70 -11.14 -0.71
N TYR A 17 -26.48 -12.41 -0.37
CA TYR A 17 -25.28 -13.16 -0.69
C TYR A 17 -25.64 -14.20 -1.74
N TYR A 18 -24.98 -14.14 -2.89
CA TYR A 18 -25.15 -15.12 -3.96
C TYR A 18 -23.94 -16.04 -3.98
N ALA A 19 -24.11 -17.30 -3.59
CA ALA A 19 -23.10 -18.33 -3.81
C ALA A 19 -23.56 -19.24 -4.94
N ARG A 20 -22.76 -19.38 -5.99
CA ARG A 20 -23.02 -20.31 -7.08
C ARG A 20 -22.53 -21.70 -6.71
N GLY A 21 -23.18 -22.74 -7.24
CA GLY A 21 -22.75 -24.14 -7.08
C GLY A 21 -21.35 -24.47 -7.64
N ASP A 22 -20.72 -23.55 -8.37
CA ASP A 22 -19.31 -23.61 -8.82
C ASP A 22 -18.33 -22.87 -7.89
N GLY A 23 -18.82 -22.33 -6.76
CA GLY A 23 -18.00 -21.69 -5.72
C GLY A 23 -17.80 -20.19 -5.89
N GLU A 24 -18.33 -19.56 -6.96
CA GLU A 24 -18.30 -18.11 -7.11
C GLU A 24 -19.26 -17.43 -6.13
N VAL A 25 -18.77 -16.40 -5.42
CA VAL A 25 -19.55 -15.65 -4.44
C VAL A 25 -19.65 -14.19 -4.85
N TYR A 26 -20.87 -13.66 -4.89
CA TYR A 26 -21.15 -12.24 -5.08
C TYR A 26 -21.74 -11.66 -3.81
N ALA A 27 -21.10 -10.60 -3.32
CA ALA A 27 -21.53 -9.84 -2.14
C ALA A 27 -21.36 -8.34 -2.41
N LYS A 28 -22.28 -7.52 -1.89
CA LYS A 28 -22.18 -6.06 -1.94
C LYS A 28 -21.17 -5.51 -0.90
N GLY A 29 -21.03 -6.22 0.22
CA GLY A 29 -20.16 -5.83 1.33
C GLY A 29 -18.76 -6.44 1.24
N SER A 30 -17.88 -6.00 2.13
CA SER A 30 -16.51 -6.52 2.27
C SER A 30 -16.48 -7.86 2.99
N PHE A 31 -15.46 -8.67 2.71
CA PHE A 31 -15.14 -9.86 3.49
C PHE A 31 -14.17 -9.46 4.61
N LEU A 32 -14.58 -9.65 5.86
CA LEU A 32 -13.74 -9.41 7.03
C LEU A 32 -13.17 -10.74 7.54
N THR A 33 -11.89 -10.76 7.87
CA THR A 33 -11.21 -11.90 8.51
C THR A 33 -10.83 -11.49 9.93
N ALA A 34 -11.33 -12.21 10.95
CA ALA A 34 -10.93 -11.98 12.33
C ALA A 34 -9.42 -12.21 12.48
N SER A 35 -8.70 -11.24 13.04
CA SER A 35 -7.23 -11.23 13.03
C SER A 35 -6.62 -10.64 14.31
N ASP A 36 -7.42 -10.57 15.38
CA ASP A 36 -6.96 -10.12 16.70
C ASP A 36 -5.77 -10.96 17.18
N GLY A 37 -4.85 -10.34 17.91
CA GLY A 37 -3.66 -11.03 18.43
C GLY A 37 -4.01 -12.19 19.37
N SER A 38 -5.12 -12.11 20.10
CA SER A 38 -5.60 -13.18 20.99
C SER A 38 -6.08 -14.44 20.26
N TYR A 39 -6.29 -14.36 18.94
CA TYR A 39 -6.65 -15.52 18.11
C TYR A 39 -5.43 -16.19 17.47
N LYS A 40 -4.21 -15.77 17.81
CA LYS A 40 -2.97 -16.22 17.17
C LYS A 40 -1.95 -16.69 18.19
N ASP A 41 -1.37 -17.85 17.91
CA ASP A 41 -0.22 -18.39 18.63
C ASP A 41 0.96 -18.56 17.65
N ASN A 42 2.18 -18.72 18.18
CA ASN A 42 3.41 -18.96 17.40
C ASN A 42 3.68 -17.90 16.32
N ILE A 43 3.51 -16.62 16.67
CA ILE A 43 3.73 -15.49 15.76
C ILE A 43 5.21 -15.39 15.38
N ALA A 44 5.51 -15.42 14.08
CA ALA A 44 6.86 -15.29 13.53
C ALA A 44 6.91 -14.19 12.46
N ASN A 45 8.09 -13.58 12.27
CA ASN A 45 8.32 -12.60 11.22
C ASN A 45 8.40 -13.27 9.85
N ILE A 46 7.85 -12.62 8.82
CA ILE A 46 8.10 -13.01 7.43
C ILE A 46 9.45 -12.44 7.03
N SER A 47 10.45 -13.29 6.84
CA SER A 47 11.78 -12.91 6.36
C SER A 47 11.97 -13.26 4.88
N ASN A 48 12.91 -12.55 4.24
CA ASN A 48 13.28 -12.71 2.83
C ASN A 48 12.09 -12.49 1.91
N GLY A 49 11.26 -11.49 2.24
CA GLY A 49 10.05 -11.17 1.50
C GLY A 49 10.36 -10.80 0.04
N LEU A 50 11.40 -10.02 -0.18
CA LEU A 50 11.82 -9.57 -1.51
C LEU A 50 12.29 -10.74 -2.37
N ASP A 51 13.10 -11.64 -1.83
CA ASP A 51 13.57 -12.82 -2.55
C ASP A 51 12.44 -13.79 -2.89
N LYS A 52 11.51 -14.00 -1.95
CA LYS A 52 10.29 -14.79 -2.19
C LYS A 52 9.46 -14.17 -3.31
N ILE A 53 9.21 -12.87 -3.30
CA ILE A 53 8.46 -12.19 -4.37
C ILE A 53 9.19 -12.28 -5.71
N LYS A 54 10.53 -12.11 -5.75
CA LYS A 54 11.35 -12.29 -6.96
C LYS A 54 11.23 -13.72 -7.53
N GLY A 55 11.03 -14.72 -6.67
CA GLY A 55 10.81 -16.12 -7.06
C GLY A 55 9.39 -16.46 -7.52
N ILE A 56 8.41 -15.55 -7.35
CA ILE A 56 7.02 -15.79 -7.73
C ILE A 56 6.78 -15.35 -9.18
N ARG A 57 6.16 -16.24 -9.96
CA ARG A 57 5.80 -15.98 -11.35
C ARG A 57 4.32 -15.64 -11.50
N GLY A 58 4.04 -14.40 -11.88
CA GLY A 58 2.71 -14.00 -12.33
C GLY A 58 2.37 -14.63 -13.69
N VAL A 59 1.16 -15.17 -13.83
CA VAL A 59 0.69 -15.79 -15.07
C VAL A 59 -0.65 -15.22 -15.52
N THR A 60 -0.91 -15.32 -16.81
CA THR A 60 -2.25 -15.13 -17.35
C THR A 60 -2.73 -16.45 -17.94
N TYR A 61 -4.00 -16.79 -17.73
CA TYR A 61 -4.56 -18.07 -18.10
C TYR A 61 -6.05 -17.97 -18.42
N THR A 62 -6.54 -18.94 -19.18
CA THR A 62 -7.98 -19.23 -19.30
C THR A 62 -8.27 -20.50 -18.54
N LEU A 63 -9.45 -20.59 -17.93
CA LEU A 63 -9.86 -21.84 -17.30
C LEU A 63 -10.04 -22.89 -18.38
N LYS A 64 -9.50 -24.10 -18.16
CA LYS A 64 -9.83 -25.24 -19.00
C LYS A 64 -11.33 -25.43 -18.89
N ASN A 65 -12.03 -25.49 -20.03
CA ASN A 65 -13.46 -25.80 -20.07
C ASN A 65 -13.67 -27.11 -19.31
N GLN A 66 -14.19 -27.04 -18.09
CA GLN A 66 -14.69 -28.22 -17.39
C GLN A 66 -15.94 -28.62 -18.14
N ASP A 67 -15.76 -29.56 -19.06
CA ASP A 67 -16.74 -30.14 -19.98
C ASP A 67 -17.65 -29.14 -20.69
N ASN A 68 -17.43 -29.07 -22.01
CA ASN A 68 -18.47 -28.79 -22.98
C ASN A 68 -19.58 -29.87 -22.92
N ALA A 69 -20.23 -30.08 -21.78
CA ALA A 69 -21.66 -30.29 -21.84
C ALA A 69 -22.20 -28.94 -22.31
N LEU A 70 -22.37 -28.81 -23.63
CA LEU A 70 -23.06 -27.68 -24.26
C LEU A 70 -24.22 -27.34 -23.34
N LEU A 71 -24.19 -26.21 -22.65
CA LEU A 71 -25.36 -25.73 -21.93
C LEU A 71 -26.45 -25.58 -22.99
N THR A 72 -27.29 -26.59 -23.12
CA THR A 72 -28.45 -26.53 -24.00
C THR A 72 -29.46 -25.64 -23.29
N GLN A 73 -30.39 -25.04 -24.03
CA GLN A 73 -31.48 -24.27 -23.41
C GLN A 73 -32.19 -25.09 -22.31
N ASN A 74 -32.26 -26.41 -22.49
CA ASN A 74 -32.84 -27.35 -21.53
C ASN A 74 -32.06 -27.47 -20.21
N ASP A 75 -30.72 -27.32 -20.21
CA ASP A 75 -29.90 -27.39 -18.99
C ASP A 75 -29.99 -26.11 -18.15
N VAL A 76 -30.33 -25.00 -18.79
CA VAL A 76 -30.64 -23.73 -18.11
C VAL A 76 -32.04 -23.81 -17.48
N GLU A 77 -33.05 -24.33 -18.20
CA GLU A 77 -34.42 -24.50 -17.70
C GLU A 77 -34.52 -25.47 -16.51
N ARG A 78 -33.81 -26.62 -16.55
CA ARG A 78 -33.85 -27.61 -15.47
C ARG A 78 -33.25 -27.13 -14.15
N ASN A 79 -32.30 -26.20 -14.21
CA ASN A 79 -31.61 -25.68 -13.02
C ASN A 79 -32.28 -24.44 -12.40
N ILE A 80 -33.30 -23.87 -13.06
CA ILE A 80 -34.13 -22.78 -12.52
C ILE A 80 -35.41 -23.34 -11.85
N SER A 81 -35.65 -24.65 -11.95
CA SER A 81 -36.74 -25.31 -11.23
C SER A 81 -36.30 -25.72 -9.80
N LEU A 82 -36.05 -24.73 -8.96
CA LEU A 82 -36.20 -24.89 -7.51
C LEU A 82 -37.57 -24.33 -7.16
N ASP A 83 -38.55 -25.23 -7.19
CA ASP A 83 -39.89 -25.15 -6.62
C ASP A 83 -40.65 -23.82 -6.83
N THR A 84 -41.34 -23.70 -7.97
CA THR A 84 -42.53 -22.85 -8.03
C THR A 84 -43.56 -23.50 -8.93
N ASN A 85 -44.64 -24.00 -8.35
CA ASN A 85 -45.88 -24.31 -9.06
C ASN A 85 -46.60 -23.05 -9.58
N SER A 86 -45.84 -22.00 -9.95
CA SER A 86 -46.36 -20.65 -10.18
C SER A 86 -45.37 -19.67 -10.83
N ILE A 87 -44.44 -20.11 -11.70
CA ILE A 87 -43.72 -19.15 -12.57
C ILE A 87 -43.69 -19.65 -14.01
N SER A 88 -44.49 -18.97 -14.82
CA SER A 88 -44.49 -18.98 -16.28
C SER A 88 -43.07 -18.92 -16.83
N LYS A 89 -42.73 -19.89 -17.68
CA LYS A 89 -41.53 -19.99 -18.52
C LYS A 89 -41.04 -18.61 -19.01
N SER A 90 -40.05 -18.03 -18.34
CA SER A 90 -39.26 -16.93 -18.88
C SER A 90 -38.00 -17.53 -19.49
N SER A 91 -37.97 -17.60 -20.82
CA SER A 91 -36.79 -18.04 -21.56
C SER A 91 -35.65 -17.06 -21.31
N VAL A 92 -34.54 -17.55 -20.76
CA VAL A 92 -33.30 -16.78 -20.64
C VAL A 92 -32.86 -16.35 -22.04
N SER A 93 -32.68 -15.05 -22.29
CA SER A 93 -32.33 -14.54 -23.62
C SER A 93 -30.98 -15.07 -24.10
N ALA A 94 -30.84 -15.27 -25.41
CA ALA A 94 -29.59 -15.73 -26.02
C ALA A 94 -28.39 -14.83 -25.69
N GLU A 95 -28.66 -13.54 -25.45
CA GLU A 95 -27.67 -12.54 -25.07
C GLU A 95 -27.07 -12.80 -23.68
N ILE A 96 -27.90 -13.12 -22.68
CA ILE A 96 -27.43 -13.48 -21.33
C ILE A 96 -26.57 -14.74 -21.37
N ILE A 97 -26.97 -15.73 -22.15
CA ILE A 97 -26.20 -16.98 -22.33
C ILE A 97 -24.84 -16.69 -22.96
N ASN A 98 -24.81 -15.82 -23.97
CA ASN A 98 -23.55 -15.44 -24.63
C ASN A 98 -22.64 -14.64 -23.71
N THR A 99 -23.16 -13.72 -22.89
CA THR A 99 -22.37 -12.98 -21.90
C THR A 99 -21.75 -13.90 -20.85
N ILE A 100 -22.51 -14.88 -20.33
CA ILE A 100 -21.99 -15.85 -19.37
C ILE A 100 -20.86 -16.70 -19.99
N LYS A 101 -21.03 -17.12 -21.25
CA LYS A 101 -20.00 -17.88 -21.98
C LYS A 101 -18.75 -17.05 -22.23
N ALA A 102 -18.91 -15.78 -22.59
CA ALA A 102 -17.80 -14.85 -22.80
C ALA A 102 -17.01 -14.62 -21.51
N GLU A 103 -17.69 -14.34 -20.40
CA GLU A 103 -17.04 -14.12 -19.10
C GLU A 103 -16.27 -15.35 -18.59
N ARG A 104 -16.80 -16.55 -18.81
CA ARG A 104 -16.11 -17.81 -18.44
C ARG A 104 -14.84 -18.06 -19.27
N SER A 105 -14.84 -17.59 -20.51
CA SER A 105 -13.71 -17.75 -21.44
C SER A 105 -12.71 -16.60 -21.34
N ARG A 106 -12.98 -15.61 -20.48
CA ARG A 106 -12.11 -14.44 -20.32
C ARG A 106 -10.74 -14.84 -19.77
N LYS A 107 -9.71 -14.21 -20.31
CA LYS A 107 -8.35 -14.32 -19.80
C LYS A 107 -8.29 -13.74 -18.38
N LYS A 108 -7.78 -14.53 -17.45
CA LYS A 108 -7.57 -14.17 -16.04
C LYS A 108 -6.08 -13.99 -15.76
N ALA A 109 -5.75 -13.30 -14.68
CA ALA A 109 -4.39 -13.16 -14.16
C ALA A 109 -4.34 -13.76 -12.74
N GLY A 110 -3.20 -14.33 -12.38
CA GLY A 110 -3.00 -14.93 -11.06
C GLY A 110 -1.70 -15.72 -10.98
N PHE A 111 -1.68 -16.75 -10.13
CA PHE A 111 -0.52 -17.60 -9.89
C PHE A 111 -0.85 -19.08 -10.10
N ILE A 112 0.20 -19.88 -10.31
CA ILE A 112 0.10 -21.35 -10.27
C ILE A 112 0.38 -21.80 -8.83
N ALA A 113 -0.61 -22.45 -8.20
CA ALA A 113 -0.53 -22.80 -6.79
C ALA A 113 0.68 -23.69 -6.45
N GLN A 114 1.04 -24.62 -7.34
CA GLN A 114 2.19 -25.51 -7.16
C GLN A 114 3.55 -24.79 -7.28
N GLU A 115 3.60 -23.67 -8.01
CA GLU A 115 4.80 -22.83 -8.08
C GLU A 115 4.88 -21.95 -6.83
N LEU A 116 3.76 -21.35 -6.43
CA LEU A 116 3.67 -20.52 -5.24
C LEU A 116 3.99 -21.31 -3.96
N GLU A 117 3.51 -22.55 -3.84
CA GLU A 117 3.73 -23.40 -2.67
C GLU A 117 5.22 -23.64 -2.36
N LYS A 118 6.07 -23.67 -3.40
CA LYS A 118 7.52 -23.86 -3.24
C LYS A 118 8.22 -22.64 -2.62
N VAL A 119 7.59 -21.48 -2.68
CA VAL A 119 8.18 -20.18 -2.32
C VAL A 119 7.49 -19.58 -1.09
N PHE A 120 6.17 -19.69 -1.02
CA PHE A 120 5.31 -19.17 0.04
C PHE A 120 4.14 -20.13 0.29
N PRO A 121 4.41 -21.27 0.96
CA PRO A 121 3.41 -22.33 1.20
C PRO A 121 2.23 -21.87 2.06
N GLU A 122 2.41 -20.85 2.89
CA GLU A 122 1.39 -20.33 3.80
C GLU A 122 0.13 -19.89 3.03
N ALA A 123 0.29 -19.29 1.85
CA ALA A 123 -0.82 -18.87 1.00
C ALA A 123 -1.45 -20.00 0.16
N VAL A 124 -0.99 -21.25 0.29
CA VAL A 124 -1.46 -22.37 -0.53
C VAL A 124 -2.12 -23.45 0.32
N TYR A 125 -3.39 -23.70 0.01
CA TYR A 125 -4.21 -24.67 0.70
C TYR A 125 -4.45 -25.90 -0.17
N THR A 126 -4.62 -27.06 0.47
CA THR A 126 -5.06 -28.28 -0.21
C THR A 126 -6.55 -28.48 0.06
N LEU A 127 -7.34 -28.50 -1.00
CA LEU A 127 -8.77 -28.76 -0.95
C LEU A 127 -9.05 -30.24 -0.63
N PRO A 128 -10.25 -30.59 -0.14
CA PRO A 128 -10.60 -31.98 0.18
C PRO A 128 -10.46 -32.96 -1.00
N ASN A 129 -10.56 -32.48 -2.23
CA ASN A 129 -10.36 -33.27 -3.45
C ASN A 129 -8.88 -33.42 -3.87
N GLY A 130 -7.93 -32.98 -3.03
CA GLY A 130 -6.49 -33.03 -3.27
C GLY A 130 -5.95 -31.97 -4.22
N LYS A 131 -6.78 -31.05 -4.73
CA LYS A 131 -6.32 -29.92 -5.56
C LYS A 131 -5.80 -28.78 -4.69
N LYS A 132 -4.91 -27.96 -5.25
CA LYS A 132 -4.36 -26.79 -4.58
C LYS A 132 -5.21 -25.54 -4.83
N ALA A 133 -5.35 -24.68 -3.83
CA ALA A 133 -6.02 -23.39 -3.86
C ALA A 133 -5.11 -22.31 -3.27
N ILE A 134 -5.33 -21.05 -3.64
CA ILE A 134 -4.50 -19.92 -3.19
C ILE A 134 -5.35 -18.95 -2.38
N ALA A 135 -4.87 -18.59 -1.19
CA ALA A 135 -5.39 -17.48 -0.40
C ALA A 135 -4.66 -16.19 -0.80
N TYR A 136 -5.18 -15.50 -1.82
CA TYR A 136 -4.54 -14.29 -2.35
C TYR A 136 -4.33 -13.19 -1.30
N LEU A 137 -5.20 -13.09 -0.29
CA LEU A 137 -5.07 -12.10 0.79
C LEU A 137 -3.84 -12.35 1.68
N GLU A 138 -3.39 -13.59 1.79
CA GLU A 138 -2.22 -13.95 2.62
C GLU A 138 -0.89 -13.59 1.94
N ILE A 139 -0.92 -13.22 0.66
CA ILE A 139 0.24 -12.69 -0.07
C ILE A 139 0.50 -11.23 0.33
N ILE A 140 -0.48 -10.50 0.87
CA ILE A 140 -0.35 -9.07 1.21
C ILE A 140 0.75 -8.83 2.27
N PRO A 141 0.80 -9.55 3.41
CA PRO A 141 1.89 -9.41 4.37
C PRO A 141 3.28 -9.67 3.77
N LEU A 142 3.39 -10.65 2.86
CA LEU A 142 4.64 -10.92 2.14
C LEU A 142 5.07 -9.71 1.30
N LEU A 143 4.14 -9.09 0.58
CA LEU A 143 4.40 -7.87 -0.21
C LEU A 143 4.84 -6.70 0.68
N VAL A 144 4.25 -6.55 1.86
CA VAL A 144 4.63 -5.50 2.82
C VAL A 144 6.09 -5.66 3.25
N GLU A 145 6.50 -6.87 3.65
CA GLU A 145 7.90 -7.11 4.03
C GLU A 145 8.86 -7.00 2.85
N ALA A 146 8.46 -7.43 1.64
CA ALA A 146 9.25 -7.24 0.42
C ALA A 146 9.51 -5.76 0.11
N ILE A 147 8.51 -4.88 0.29
CA ILE A 147 8.65 -3.43 0.09
C ILE A 147 9.57 -2.82 1.14
N LYS A 148 9.47 -3.25 2.41
CA LYS A 148 10.38 -2.80 3.48
C LYS A 148 11.82 -3.21 3.19
N GLU A 149 12.05 -4.46 2.80
CA GLU A 149 13.37 -4.96 2.41
C GLU A 149 13.92 -4.18 1.19
N GLN A 150 13.09 -3.95 0.17
CA GLN A 150 13.48 -3.14 -0.98
C GLN A 150 13.83 -1.70 -0.59
N GLN A 151 13.09 -1.10 0.34
CA GLN A 151 13.38 0.24 0.84
C GLN A 151 14.74 0.29 1.55
N ASN A 152 15.07 -0.73 2.34
CA ASN A 152 16.38 -0.86 2.98
C ASN A 152 17.51 -0.96 1.93
N GLU A 153 17.37 -1.82 0.90
CA GLU A 153 18.36 -1.90 -0.19
C GLU A 153 18.56 -0.55 -0.89
N ILE A 154 17.47 0.19 -1.15
CA ILE A 154 17.52 1.51 -1.77
C ILE A 154 18.30 2.49 -0.88
N ASP A 155 18.08 2.45 0.42
CA ASP A 155 18.74 3.37 1.34
C ASP A 155 20.22 3.02 1.54
N GLU A 156 20.58 1.73 1.58
CA GLU A 156 21.97 1.27 1.55
C GLU A 156 22.68 1.69 0.25
N LEU A 157 22.06 1.51 -0.91
CA LEU A 157 22.63 1.93 -2.19
C LEU A 157 22.83 3.45 -2.25
N LYS A 158 21.90 4.24 -1.71
CA LYS A 158 22.07 5.70 -1.60
C LYS A 158 23.24 6.07 -0.69
N GLN A 159 23.42 5.38 0.43
CA GLN A 159 24.54 5.60 1.33
C GLN A 159 25.87 5.20 0.68
N ALA A 160 25.97 4.02 0.07
CA ALA A 160 27.16 3.54 -0.61
C ALA A 160 27.58 4.49 -1.76
N LYS A 161 26.61 4.97 -2.54
CA LYS A 161 26.87 5.98 -3.59
C LYS A 161 27.39 7.29 -3.01
N THR A 162 26.89 7.72 -1.86
CA THR A 162 27.41 8.90 -1.14
C THR A 162 28.87 8.72 -0.74
N VAL A 163 29.25 7.55 -0.23
CA VAL A 163 30.63 7.24 0.19
C VAL A 163 31.57 7.16 -1.03
N GLN A 164 31.19 6.45 -2.08
CA GLN A 164 31.99 6.33 -3.30
C GLN A 164 32.21 7.69 -3.98
N THR A 165 31.22 8.58 -3.95
CA THR A 165 31.35 9.94 -4.49
C THR A 165 32.36 10.77 -3.69
N ARG A 166 32.50 10.56 -2.38
CA ARG A 166 33.56 11.22 -1.57
C ARG A 166 34.96 10.71 -1.90
N SER A 167 35.10 9.44 -2.27
CA SER A 167 36.40 8.85 -2.63
C SER A 167 36.95 9.32 -3.98
N VAL A 168 36.09 9.82 -4.88
CA VAL A 168 36.49 10.31 -6.22
C VAL A 168 36.85 11.81 -6.21
N ILE A 169 36.55 12.54 -5.13
CA ILE A 169 36.78 13.99 -5.00
C ILE A 169 38.15 14.30 -4.32
N GLY A 170 38.89 13.27 -3.91
CA GLY A 170 40.30 13.41 -3.57
C GLY A 170 41.13 13.23 -4.83
N GLU A 171 41.90 14.26 -5.19
CA GLU A 171 42.79 14.42 -6.36
C GLU A 171 42.18 15.29 -7.49
N ASP A 172 42.74 16.50 -7.61
CA ASP A 172 42.58 17.54 -8.65
C ASP A 172 41.58 18.68 -8.38
N GLU A 173 42.16 19.78 -7.88
CA GLU A 173 41.49 20.99 -7.36
C GLU A 173 40.97 22.00 -8.40
N ASP A 174 41.17 21.85 -9.73
CA ASP A 174 41.21 23.07 -10.56
C ASP A 174 40.19 23.26 -11.69
N LYS A 175 39.18 22.40 -11.91
CA LYS A 175 38.23 22.63 -13.03
C LYS A 175 36.81 22.11 -12.83
N GLN A 176 35.93 22.84 -12.12
CA GLN A 176 34.49 22.53 -12.20
C GLN A 176 33.56 23.71 -11.83
N SER A 177 33.47 24.75 -12.67
CA SER A 177 32.46 25.81 -12.51
C SER A 177 31.06 25.40 -12.99
N ASP A 178 30.91 24.38 -13.85
CA ASP A 178 29.64 24.19 -14.58
C ASP A 178 28.95 22.82 -14.39
N MET A 179 29.42 21.98 -13.44
CA MET A 179 28.73 20.72 -13.06
C MET A 179 28.40 20.63 -11.56
N ASN A 180 28.44 21.75 -10.83
CA ASN A 180 28.02 21.81 -9.42
C ASN A 180 26.50 21.98 -9.23
N SER A 181 25.72 22.16 -10.30
CA SER A 181 24.29 22.50 -10.20
C SER A 181 23.35 21.31 -9.97
N LEU A 182 23.75 20.08 -10.30
CA LEU A 182 22.87 18.89 -10.22
C LEU A 182 23.16 17.95 -9.03
N MET A 183 24.34 18.03 -8.42
CA MET A 183 24.73 17.16 -7.30
C MET A 183 24.49 17.81 -5.92
N ASP A 184 24.35 19.13 -5.88
CA ASP A 184 24.15 19.91 -4.67
C ASP A 184 22.70 19.82 -4.14
N GLY A 185 21.79 19.15 -4.85
CA GLY A 185 20.38 19.04 -4.45
C GLY A 185 20.05 17.89 -3.51
N ARG A 186 20.87 16.83 -3.42
CA ARG A 186 20.53 15.58 -2.68
C ARG A 186 21.33 15.33 -1.40
N LEU A 187 22.23 16.24 -1.07
CA LEU A 187 23.04 16.22 0.15
C LEU A 187 22.86 17.50 0.98
N LYS A 188 21.98 18.39 0.53
CA LYS A 188 21.59 19.55 1.32
C LYS A 188 20.62 19.12 2.39
N ALA A 189 20.75 19.74 3.55
CA ALA A 189 19.67 19.73 4.51
C ALA A 189 18.39 20.23 3.82
N GLU A 190 17.27 19.61 4.14
CA GLU A 190 15.97 19.99 3.60
C GLU A 190 15.00 20.24 4.74
N LEU A 191 14.18 21.27 4.57
CA LEU A 191 13.06 21.57 5.44
C LEU A 191 11.77 21.30 4.65
N TYR A 192 10.82 20.60 5.26
CA TYR A 192 9.51 20.32 4.65
C TYR A 192 8.42 21.20 5.25
N SER A 193 7.33 21.37 4.50
CA SER A 193 6.15 22.08 4.98
C SER A 193 5.51 21.34 6.15
N ASN A 194 5.04 22.10 7.14
CA ASN A 194 4.39 21.56 8.32
C ASN A 194 3.01 20.98 7.99
N ILE A 195 2.63 19.91 8.69
CA ILE A 195 1.35 19.22 8.49
C ILE A 195 0.67 19.00 9.85
N PRO A 196 -0.58 19.45 10.04
CA PRO A 196 -1.38 20.26 9.11
C PRO A 196 -0.92 21.73 9.07
N ASN A 197 -1.25 22.44 7.98
CA ASN A 197 -1.11 23.90 7.88
C ASN A 197 -2.32 24.45 7.08
N PRO A 198 -3.22 25.26 7.67
CA PRO A 198 -3.22 25.74 9.06
C PRO A 198 -3.41 24.64 10.11
N PHE A 199 -3.07 24.91 11.37
CA PHE A 199 -3.25 24.00 12.51
C PHE A 199 -3.88 24.70 13.71
N LYS A 200 -4.41 23.91 14.65
CA LYS A 200 -5.03 24.38 15.91
C LYS A 200 -4.35 23.81 17.15
N GLU A 201 -4.32 22.47 17.29
CA GLU A 201 -3.75 21.82 18.48
C GLU A 201 -2.25 21.58 18.35
N GLN A 202 -1.80 20.98 17.25
CA GLN A 202 -0.39 20.72 16.97
C GLN A 202 -0.12 20.62 15.47
N THR A 203 1.13 20.82 15.07
CA THR A 203 1.62 20.58 13.71
C THR A 203 2.99 19.90 13.75
N THR A 204 3.30 19.13 12.72
CA THR A 204 4.58 18.43 12.58
C THR A 204 5.41 19.08 11.49
N ILE A 205 6.65 19.47 11.80
CA ILE A 205 7.64 19.94 10.82
C ILE A 205 8.63 18.81 10.57
N SER A 206 8.65 18.27 9.36
CA SER A 206 9.64 17.27 8.95
C SER A 206 10.88 17.94 8.35
N PHE A 207 12.03 17.29 8.48
CA PHE A 207 13.30 17.76 7.94
C PHE A 207 14.21 16.58 7.60
N PHE A 208 15.24 16.86 6.79
CA PHE A 208 16.37 15.98 6.54
C PHE A 208 17.66 16.70 6.94
N ILE A 209 18.43 16.13 7.88
CA ILE A 209 19.75 16.63 8.27
C ILE A 209 20.82 15.68 7.74
N PRO A 210 21.80 16.14 6.94
CA PRO A 210 22.90 15.31 6.48
C PRO A 210 23.73 14.78 7.65
N GLU A 211 24.19 13.54 7.56
CA GLU A 211 25.08 12.91 8.56
C GLU A 211 26.40 13.68 8.78
N THR A 212 26.79 14.53 7.84
CA THR A 212 27.99 15.38 7.94
C THR A 212 27.78 16.63 8.79
N ALA A 213 26.54 16.96 9.17
CA ALA A 213 26.25 18.14 9.94
C ALA A 213 26.71 17.99 11.40
N TYR A 214 27.41 18.99 11.92
CA TYR A 214 27.85 19.05 13.31
C TYR A 214 26.71 19.50 14.24
N GLY A 215 25.86 20.40 13.77
CA GLY A 215 24.71 20.88 14.53
C GLY A 215 23.55 21.33 13.64
N ALA A 216 22.33 21.10 14.11
CA ALA A 216 21.12 21.57 13.44
C ALA A 216 20.12 22.11 14.46
N SER A 217 19.36 23.13 14.08
CA SER A 217 18.27 23.68 14.88
C SER A 217 17.15 24.24 14.01
N ILE A 218 15.92 24.18 14.51
CA ILE A 218 14.77 24.89 13.95
C ILE A 218 14.46 26.09 14.83
N HIS A 219 14.42 27.26 14.21
CA HIS A 219 14.12 28.53 14.85
C HIS A 219 12.76 29.02 14.37
N ILE A 220 11.92 29.49 15.30
CA ILE A 220 10.57 29.97 14.99
C ILE A 220 10.50 31.46 15.28
N TYR A 221 10.01 32.24 14.32
CA TYR A 221 9.88 33.68 14.37
C TYR A 221 8.43 34.12 14.17
N ASN A 222 8.02 35.20 14.83
CA ASN A 222 6.79 35.90 14.49
C ASN A 222 6.99 36.84 13.28
N LEU A 223 5.91 37.47 12.79
CA LEU A 223 5.98 38.39 11.65
C LEU A 223 6.82 39.66 11.92
N GLN A 224 7.08 39.99 13.17
CA GLN A 224 7.97 41.09 13.57
C GLN A 224 9.46 40.65 13.59
N GLY A 225 9.78 39.40 13.24
CA GLY A 225 11.13 38.85 13.25
C GLY A 225 11.65 38.49 14.64
N LYS A 226 10.82 38.54 15.68
CA LYS A 226 11.22 38.11 17.04
C LYS A 226 11.25 36.59 17.09
N GLN A 227 12.39 36.03 17.50
CA GLN A 227 12.51 34.61 17.78
C GLN A 227 11.62 34.22 18.97
N ILE A 228 10.70 33.29 18.75
CA ILE A 228 9.75 32.78 19.73
C ILE A 228 10.23 31.47 20.33
N LYS A 229 10.84 30.60 19.53
CA LYS A 229 11.30 29.28 19.97
C LYS A 229 12.53 28.84 19.19
N GLN A 230 13.39 28.05 19.84
CA GLN A 230 14.50 27.34 19.22
C GLN A 230 14.45 25.87 19.66
N ILE A 231 14.60 24.97 18.70
CA ILE A 231 14.60 23.53 18.91
C ILE A 231 15.90 22.97 18.34
N ASN A 232 16.76 22.42 19.18
CA ASN A 232 18.00 21.79 18.74
C ASN A 232 17.72 20.36 18.25
N ILE A 233 18.30 19.99 17.12
CA ILE A 233 18.14 18.69 16.48
C ILE A 233 19.41 17.87 16.68
N GLY A 234 19.32 16.85 17.52
CA GLY A 234 20.42 15.89 17.74
C GLY A 234 20.45 14.77 16.71
N GLU A 235 19.30 14.45 16.12
CA GLU A 235 19.15 13.36 15.15
C GLU A 235 19.72 13.74 13.78
N ARG A 236 20.09 12.73 12.99
CA ARG A 236 20.55 12.85 11.61
C ARG A 236 19.68 11.99 10.70
N GLY A 237 19.70 12.30 9.41
CA GLY A 237 18.76 11.75 8.45
C GLY A 237 17.38 12.42 8.55
N ASN A 238 16.34 11.65 8.26
CA ASN A 238 14.96 12.14 8.31
C ASN A 238 14.49 12.21 9.77
N GLY A 239 13.97 13.37 10.16
CA GLY A 239 13.39 13.59 11.47
C GLY A 239 12.20 14.51 11.42
N SER A 240 11.55 14.69 12.55
CA SER A 240 10.46 15.65 12.69
C SER A 240 10.39 16.24 14.08
N VAL A 241 9.82 17.44 14.18
CA VAL A 241 9.52 18.11 15.44
C VAL A 241 8.04 18.46 15.50
N ILE A 242 7.45 18.27 16.68
CA ILE A 242 6.07 18.64 16.96
C ILE A 242 6.04 20.04 17.57
N ILE A 243 5.19 20.90 17.01
CA ILE A 243 4.88 22.23 17.53
C ILE A 243 3.47 22.20 18.09
N ASN A 244 3.35 22.47 19.38
CA ASN A 244 2.06 22.56 20.04
C ASN A 244 1.49 23.97 19.93
N GLY A 245 0.22 24.08 19.54
CA GLY A 245 -0.49 25.34 19.38
C GLY A 245 -0.64 26.13 20.69
N TYR A 246 -0.76 25.45 21.85
CA TYR A 246 -0.87 26.12 23.15
C TYR A 246 0.39 26.92 23.54
N GLU A 247 1.52 26.69 22.87
CA GLU A 247 2.79 27.39 23.13
C GLU A 247 2.89 28.70 22.36
N LEU A 248 1.94 28.97 21.44
CA LEU A 248 1.96 30.10 20.52
C LEU A 248 0.60 30.82 20.56
N THR A 249 0.60 32.12 20.31
CA THR A 249 -0.65 32.85 20.08
C THR A 249 -1.15 32.61 18.66
N PRO A 250 -2.46 32.49 18.39
CA PRO A 250 -2.98 32.40 17.02
C PRO A 250 -2.43 33.51 16.13
N GLY A 251 -2.00 33.13 14.92
CA GLY A 251 -1.28 34.03 14.03
C GLY A 251 -0.37 33.32 13.03
N MET A 252 0.38 34.11 12.27
CA MET A 252 1.33 33.62 11.27
C MET A 252 2.75 33.61 11.85
N TYR A 253 3.47 32.53 11.57
CA TYR A 253 4.86 32.32 11.99
C TYR A 253 5.71 31.88 10.81
N MET A 254 7.01 32.14 10.92
CA MET A 254 8.03 31.56 10.07
C MET A 254 8.88 30.59 10.89
N TYR A 255 9.30 29.49 10.29
CA TYR A 255 10.28 28.59 10.86
C TYR A 255 11.42 28.35 9.88
N THR A 256 12.64 28.35 10.42
CA THR A 256 13.88 28.34 9.68
C THR A 256 14.73 27.18 10.15
N LEU A 257 15.24 26.39 9.22
CA LEU A 257 16.22 25.34 9.49
C LEU A 257 17.62 25.94 9.38
N ILE A 258 18.39 25.82 10.46
CA ILE A 258 19.79 26.22 10.53
C ILE A 258 20.63 24.97 10.69
N VAL A 259 21.64 24.79 9.84
CA VAL A 259 22.59 23.68 9.90
C VAL A 259 24.01 24.25 9.84
N ASP A 260 24.84 23.86 10.80
CA ASP A 260 26.22 24.34 10.96
C ASP A 260 26.35 25.88 10.95
N GLY A 261 25.37 26.55 11.55
CA GLY A 261 25.31 28.01 11.64
C GLY A 261 24.82 28.71 10.37
N LYS A 262 24.47 27.97 9.31
CA LYS A 262 23.94 28.51 8.05
C LYS A 262 22.44 28.27 7.93
N GLU A 263 21.69 29.29 7.53
CA GLU A 263 20.30 29.15 7.14
C GLU A 263 20.17 28.32 5.86
N ILE A 264 19.35 27.28 5.93
CA ILE A 264 19.13 26.33 4.84
C ILE A 264 17.85 26.66 4.07
N ASP A 265 16.74 26.80 4.79
CA ASP A 265 15.42 27.12 4.23
C ASP A 265 14.51 27.71 5.32
N THR A 266 13.53 28.51 4.89
CA THR A 266 12.55 29.17 5.75
C THR A 266 11.14 28.97 5.17
N LYS A 267 10.21 28.51 6.02
CA LYS A 267 8.81 28.27 5.64
C LYS A 267 7.83 28.95 6.59
N LYS A 268 6.57 29.01 6.19
CA LYS A 268 5.48 29.67 6.93
C LYS A 268 4.54 28.62 7.53
N MET A 269 4.06 28.88 8.74
CA MET A 269 2.95 28.15 9.37
C MET A 269 1.90 29.12 9.91
N ILE A 270 0.64 28.67 9.91
CA ILE A 270 -0.52 29.45 10.37
C ILE A 270 -1.20 28.69 11.51
N LEU A 271 -1.29 29.31 12.68
CA LEU A 271 -2.04 28.82 13.84
C LEU A 271 -3.39 29.54 13.90
N THR A 272 -4.48 28.78 13.92
CA THR A 272 -5.85 29.28 14.06
C THR A 272 -6.39 29.05 15.46
N GLU A 273 -7.42 29.81 15.85
CA GLU A 273 -8.14 29.67 17.13
C GLU A 273 -8.86 28.32 17.30
#